data_AF-A0A967W5H2-F1
#
_entry.id   AF-A0A967W5H2-F1
#
_cell.length_a   1.000
_cell.length_b   1.000
_cell.length_c   1.000
_cell.angle_alpha   90.00
_cell.angle_beta   90.00
_cell.angle_gamma   90.00
#
_symmetry.space_group_name_H-M   'P 1'
#
loop_
_entity.id
_entity.type
_entity.pdbx_description
1 polymer ?
#
loop_
_entity_poly.entity_id
_entity_poly.type
_entity_poly.pdbx_seq_one_letter_code
_entity_poly.pdbx_strand_id
1 'polypeptide(L)' 'ETPVTLVDVYPTALEITGGKPAAEDADLPGYSLIDIAQGAQPDRAVLSEYHASNSTCGTFMTRHGSYKYVHYT' A
#
# COMPACT_ATOMS: atom_id res chain seq x y z
N GLU A 1 -12.02 7.02 6.69
CA GLU A 1 -10.55 6.88 6.63
C GLU A 1 -10.15 5.94 5.50
N THR A 2 -9.42 6.45 4.51
CA THR A 2 -8.86 5.65 3.39
C THR A 2 -7.64 4.86 3.86
N PRO A 3 -7.57 3.52 3.67
CA PRO A 3 -6.37 2.76 4.02
C PRO A 3 -5.14 3.14 3.18
N VAL A 4 -4.04 3.45 3.87
CA VAL A 4 -2.71 3.70 3.29
C VAL A 4 -1.73 2.57 3.62
N THR A 5 -0.67 2.43 2.84
CA THR A 5 0.36 1.38 2.95
C THR A 5 1.74 1.91 2.58
N LEU A 6 2.80 1.18 2.92
CA LEU A 6 4.18 1.59 2.68
C LEU A 6 4.48 1.85 1.20
N VAL A 7 3.84 1.12 0.28
CA VAL A 7 4.07 1.29 -1.16
C VAL A 7 3.58 2.65 -1.71
N ASP A 8 2.76 3.38 -0.96
CA ASP A 8 2.34 4.74 -1.30
C ASP A 8 3.50 5.76 -1.23
N VAL A 9 4.58 5.42 -0.52
CA VAL A 9 5.74 6.29 -0.40
C VAL A 9 6.42 6.52 -1.75
N TYR A 10 6.41 5.54 -2.66
CA TYR A 10 7.04 5.68 -3.98
C TYR A 10 6.41 6.81 -4.82
N PRO A 11 5.10 6.76 -5.18
CA PRO A 11 4.49 7.84 -5.95
C PRO A 11 4.50 9.17 -5.20
N THR A 12 4.40 9.14 -3.86
CA THR A 12 4.53 10.36 -3.04
C THR A 12 5.90 11.01 -3.19
N ALA A 13 6.98 10.23 -3.13
CA ALA A 13 8.34 10.74 -3.27
C ALA A 13 8.62 11.26 -4.68
N LEU A 14 8.10 10.59 -5.71
CA LEU A 14 8.17 11.11 -7.09
C LEU A 14 7.48 12.46 -7.20
N GLU A 15 6.26 12.60 -6.69
CA GLU A 15 5.53 13.88 -6.72
C GLU A 15 6.30 15.00 -6.00
N ILE A 16 6.78 14.74 -4.78
CA ILE A 16 7.54 15.72 -3.98
C ILE A 16 8.81 16.18 -4.70
N THR A 17 9.50 15.26 -5.38
CA THR A 17 10.77 15.56 -6.06
C THR A 17 10.58 16.09 -7.48
N GLY A 18 9.35 16.13 -8.01
CA GLY A 18 9.08 16.42 -9.42
C GLY A 18 9.55 15.31 -10.38
N GLY A 19 9.83 14.12 -9.83
CA GLY A 19 10.13 12.92 -10.61
C GLY A 19 8.91 12.45 -11.41
N LYS A 20 9.18 11.66 -12.45
CA LYS A 20 8.12 11.06 -13.27
C LYS A 20 8.25 9.53 -13.21
N PRO A 21 7.14 8.80 -13.09
CA PRO A 21 7.18 7.34 -13.17
C PRO A 21 7.69 6.90 -14.54
N ALA A 22 8.43 5.80 -14.56
CA ALA A 22 8.83 5.11 -15.79
C ALA A 22 7.64 4.32 -16.35
N ALA A 23 7.76 3.86 -17.60
CA ALA A 23 6.72 3.01 -18.21
C ALA A 23 6.56 1.68 -17.43
N GLU A 24 7.65 1.17 -16.87
CA GLU A 24 7.65 -0.04 -16.04
C GLU A 24 6.93 0.11 -14.70
N ASP A 25 6.68 1.33 -14.23
CA ASP A 25 6.02 1.59 -12.93
C ASP A 25 4.49 1.62 -13.03
N ALA A 26 3.93 1.49 -14.24
CA ALA A 26 2.53 1.75 -14.53
C ALA A 26 1.55 0.84 -13.77
N ASP A 27 2.01 -0.33 -13.31
CA ASP A 27 1.21 -1.33 -12.59
C ASP A 27 1.47 -1.34 -11.07
N LEU A 28 2.33 -0.45 -10.56
CA LEU A 28 2.56 -0.34 -9.12
C LEU A 28 1.29 0.13 -8.39
N PRO A 29 0.89 -0.51 -7.28
CA PRO A 29 -0.41 -0.29 -6.64
C PRO A 29 -0.46 0.92 -5.69
N GLY A 30 0.63 1.69 -5.61
CA GLY A 30 0.76 2.83 -4.71
C GLY A 30 -0.04 4.04 -5.20
N TYR A 31 -0.55 4.84 -4.26
CA TYR A 31 -1.16 6.15 -4.52
C TYR A 31 -0.39 7.23 -3.77
N SER A 32 -0.31 8.44 -4.32
CA SER A 32 0.32 9.55 -3.59
C SER A 32 -0.44 9.84 -2.29
N LEU A 33 0.28 9.93 -1.19
CA LEU A 33 -0.27 10.33 0.10
C LEU A 33 -0.71 11.80 0.10
N ILE A 34 -0.14 12.63 -0.79
CA ILE A 34 -0.56 14.03 -0.96
C ILE A 34 -1.96 14.07 -1.56
N ASP A 35 -2.21 13.32 -2.64
CA ASP A 35 -3.53 13.20 -3.25
C ASP A 35 -4.58 12.68 -2.26
N ILE A 36 -4.22 11.65 -1.48
CA ILE A 36 -5.12 11.10 -0.45
C ILE A 36 -5.42 12.16 0.62
N ALA A 37 -4.42 12.92 1.07
CA ALA A 37 -4.60 14.01 2.02
C ALA A 37 -5.47 15.14 1.46
N GLN A 38 -5.48 15.33 0.13
CA GLN A 38 -6.33 16.30 -0.58
C GLN A 38 -7.74 15.75 -0.89
N GLY A 39 -8.04 14.51 -0.51
CA GLY A 39 -9.38 13.92 -0.59
C GLY A 39 -9.52 12.77 -1.59
N ALA A 40 -8.44 12.29 -2.21
CA ALA A 40 -8.50 11.08 -3.02
C ALA A 40 -8.87 9.86 -2.16
N GLN A 41 -9.79 9.04 -2.66
CA GLN A 41 -10.30 7.85 -1.97
C GLN A 41 -10.19 6.61 -2.89
N PRO A 42 -8.97 6.11 -3.17
CA PRO A 42 -8.79 4.90 -3.95
C PRO A 42 -9.51 3.70 -3.29
N ASP A 43 -10.36 3.02 -4.05
CA ASP A 43 -10.95 1.75 -3.63
C ASP A 43 -9.92 0.64 -3.87
N ARG A 44 -9.31 0.16 -2.78
CA ARG A 44 -8.31 -0.89 -2.81
C ARG A 44 -8.26 -1.66 -1.52
N ALA A 45 -7.77 -2.89 -1.61
CA ALA A 45 -7.29 -3.64 -0.46
C ALA A 45 -5.82 -3.31 -0.19
N VAL A 46 -5.45 -3.21 1.09
CA VAL A 46 -4.06 -3.15 1.54
C VAL A 46 -3.61 -4.56 1.91
N LEU A 47 -2.40 -4.95 1.49
CA LEU A 47 -1.76 -6.21 1.84
C LEU A 47 -0.56 -5.96 2.77
N SER A 48 -0.35 -6.86 3.73
CA SER A 48 0.88 -6.98 4.51
C SER A 48 1.22 -8.44 4.70
N GLU A 49 2.51 -8.76 4.61
CA GLU A 49 3.02 -10.11 4.70
C GLU A 49 4.14 -10.19 5.74
N TYR A 50 4.25 -11.33 6.40
CA TYR A 50 5.32 -11.62 7.34
C TYR A 50 5.84 -13.04 7.14
N HIS A 51 7.11 -13.14 6.73
CA HIS A 51 7.84 -14.38 6.44
C HIS A 51 9.19 -14.40 7.13
N ALA A 52 9.23 -14.02 8.42
CA ALA A 52 10.47 -13.85 9.17
C ALA A 52 10.49 -14.68 10.46
N SER A 53 11.58 -14.54 11.22
CA SER A 53 11.85 -15.27 12.46
C SER A 53 10.68 -15.22 13.44
N ASN A 54 10.52 -16.29 14.22
CA ASN A 54 9.43 -16.48 15.18
C ASN A 54 8.03 -16.60 14.54
N SER A 55 7.94 -16.79 13.22
CA SER A 55 6.73 -17.28 12.56
C SER A 55 6.84 -18.78 12.28
N THR A 56 5.81 -19.55 12.61
CA THR A 56 5.73 -20.98 12.25
C THR A 56 5.44 -21.21 10.77
N CYS A 57 4.90 -20.18 10.09
CA CYS A 57 4.45 -20.23 8.70
C CYS A 57 4.34 -18.81 8.10
N GLY A 58 3.91 -18.67 6.85
CA GLY A 58 3.62 -17.34 6.28
C GLY A 58 2.38 -16.73 6.92
N THR A 59 2.44 -15.45 7.29
CA THR A 59 1.29 -14.70 7.79
C THR A 59 0.92 -13.59 6.81
N PHE A 60 -0.36 -13.50 6.47
CA PHE A 60 -0.89 -12.53 5.52
C PHE A 60 -1.99 -11.70 6.19
N MET A 61 -2.01 -10.41 5.91
CA MET A 61 -3.03 -9.49 6.39
C MET A 61 -3.59 -8.70 5.22
N THR A 62 -4.91 -8.65 5.13
CA THR A 62 -5.60 -7.72 4.21
C THR A 62 -6.49 -6.75 4.98
N ARG A 63 -6.48 -5.48 4.55
CA ARG A 63 -7.39 -4.44 5.05
C ARG A 63 -8.19 -3.86 3.89
N HIS A 64 -9.51 -3.88 4.03
CA HIS A 64 -10.43 -3.22 3.10
C HIS A 64 -11.46 -2.42 3.91
N GLY A 65 -11.46 -1.09 3.71
CA GLY A 65 -12.22 -0.15 4.53
C GLY A 65 -11.98 -0.34 6.04
N SER A 66 -13.06 -0.66 6.75
CA SER A 66 -13.08 -0.87 8.20
C SER A 66 -12.72 -2.29 8.63
N TYR A 67 -12.55 -3.23 7.70
CA TYR A 67 -12.28 -4.62 8.00
C TYR A 67 -10.80 -4.96 7.87
N LYS A 68 -10.34 -5.83 8.76
CA LYS A 68 -9.00 -6.42 8.74
C LYS A 68 -9.14 -7.94 8.86
N TYR A 69 -8.52 -8.68 7.94
CA TYR A 69 -8.44 -10.13 7.97
C TYR A 69 -6.97 -10.56 8.09
N VAL A 70 -6.70 -11.58 8.90
CA VAL A 70 -5.37 -12.16 9.09
C VAL A 70 -5.46 -13.66 8.84
N HIS A 71 -4.59 -14.16 7.97
CA HIS A 71 -4.47 -15.56 7.61
C HIS A 71 -3.10 -16.10 8.02
N TYR A 72 -3.11 -17.28 8.63
CA TYR A 72 -1.93 -18.07 8.96
C TYR A 72 -2.01 -19.36 8.14
N THR A 73 -0.95 -19.68 7.42
CA THR A 73 -0.89 -20.86 6.53
C THR A 73 -0.55 -22.14 7.26
#